data_AF-A0A182SJP2-F1
#
_entry.id   AF-A0A182SJP2-F1
#
_cell.length_a   1.000
_cell.length_b   1.000
_cell.length_c   1.000
_cell.angle_alpha   90.00
_cell.angle_beta   90.00
_cell.angle_gamma   90.00
#
_symmetry.space_group_name_H-M   'P 1'
#
loop_
_entity.id
_entity.type
_entity.pdbx_description
1 polymer ?
#
loop_
_entity_poly.entity_id
_entity_poly.type
_entity_poly.pdbx_seq_one_letter_code
_entity_poly.pdbx_strand_id
1 'polypeptide(L)'
;MERYAYYVCSQCAKAYYGGEARCDAELGENFNPQELVCGGCSDVSKAKMCPKHGMDFLEYKCRYCCSVAVFFCFGTTHFCDTCHDDFQRLTNLPKGKLPRCPAGPKATQLTGEECPLHVVHPPTGEEFALGCGICRNAQTF
;
A
#
# COMPACT_ATOMS: atom_id res chain seq x y z
N MET A 1 -15.70 -20.71 -6.72
CA MET A 1 -15.38 -19.27 -6.64
C MET A 1 -13.90 -19.14 -6.36
N GLU A 2 -13.17 -18.44 -7.21
CA GLU A 2 -11.77 -18.11 -6.99
C GLU A 2 -11.71 -17.07 -5.87
N ARG A 3 -11.20 -17.46 -4.69
CA ARG A 3 -11.17 -16.58 -3.51
C ARG A 3 -10.14 -15.44 -3.65
N TYR A 4 -9.10 -15.66 -4.44
CA TYR A 4 -7.96 -14.78 -4.57
C TYR A 4 -7.72 -14.38 -6.03
N ALA A 5 -7.27 -13.15 -6.22
CA ALA A 5 -6.84 -12.64 -7.51
C ALA A 5 -5.32 -12.74 -7.62
N TYR A 6 -4.83 -13.16 -8.78
CA TYR A 6 -3.42 -13.21 -9.12
C TYR A 6 -3.16 -12.38 -10.36
N TYR A 7 -2.06 -11.63 -10.34
CA TYR A 7 -1.66 -10.75 -11.42
C TYR A 7 -0.27 -11.11 -11.92
N VAL A 8 0.02 -10.80 -13.19
CA VAL A 8 1.34 -10.99 -13.77
C VAL A 8 2.14 -9.70 -13.62
N CYS A 9 3.31 -9.78 -13.02
CA CYS A 9 4.18 -8.61 -12.84
C CYS A 9 4.70 -8.10 -14.19
N SER A 10 4.53 -6.82 -14.47
CA SER A 10 5.00 -6.16 -15.70
C SER A 10 6.52 -6.15 -15.87
N GLN A 11 7.28 -6.27 -14.77
CA GLN A 11 8.75 -6.24 -14.80
C GLN A 11 9.41 -7.63 -14.88
N CYS A 12 8.92 -8.62 -14.12
CA CYS A 12 9.54 -9.95 -14.08
C CYS A 12 8.67 -11.07 -14.67
N ALA A 13 7.46 -10.75 -15.15
CA ALA A 13 6.49 -11.68 -15.72
C ALA A 13 6.04 -12.84 -14.78
N LYS A 14 6.34 -12.77 -13.47
CA LYS A 14 5.88 -13.75 -12.49
C LYS A 14 4.47 -13.41 -12.00
N ALA A 15 3.65 -14.44 -11.80
CA ALA A 15 2.38 -14.31 -11.11
C ALA A 15 2.61 -13.97 -9.63
N TYR A 16 1.81 -13.07 -9.07
CA TYR A 16 1.82 -12.72 -7.65
C TYR A 16 0.40 -12.50 -7.14
N TYR A 17 0.23 -12.68 -5.82
CA TYR A 17 -1.03 -12.44 -5.13
C TYR A 17 -1.39 -10.96 -5.19
N GLY A 18 -2.63 -10.65 -5.62
CA GLY A 18 -3.12 -9.27 -5.75
C GLY A 18 -4.39 -8.94 -4.96
N GLY A 19 -4.75 -9.79 -4.00
CA GLY A 19 -5.90 -9.56 -3.11
C GLY A 19 -7.00 -10.61 -3.23
N GLU A 20 -8.15 -10.30 -2.64
CA GLU A 20 -9.35 -11.12 -2.79
C GLU A 20 -10.10 -10.77 -4.07
N ALA A 21 -10.51 -11.77 -4.86
CA ALA A 21 -11.10 -11.56 -6.17
C ALA A 21 -12.44 -10.77 -6.15
N ARG A 22 -13.13 -10.75 -4.99
CA ARG A 22 -14.36 -9.98 -4.82
C ARG A 22 -14.16 -8.47 -4.93
N CYS A 23 -12.98 -7.96 -4.53
CA CYS A 23 -12.67 -6.54 -4.60
C CYS A 23 -12.53 -6.08 -6.07
N ASP A 24 -12.01 -6.95 -6.94
CA ASP A 24 -11.78 -6.64 -8.36
C ASP A 24 -13.09 -6.53 -9.14
N ALA A 25 -14.11 -7.32 -8.77
CA ALA A 25 -15.42 -7.30 -9.41
C ALA A 25 -16.16 -5.96 -9.26
N GLU A 26 -15.82 -5.17 -8.24
CA GLU A 26 -16.50 -3.91 -7.91
C GLU A 26 -15.86 -2.66 -8.54
N LEU A 27 -14.66 -2.76 -9.11
CA LEU A 27 -13.88 -1.62 -9.65
C LEU A 27 -13.88 -1.53 -11.18
N GLY A 28 -14.20 -2.64 -11.87
CA GLY A 28 -14.13 -2.73 -13.34
C GLY A 28 -12.70 -2.78 -13.89
N GLU A 29 -12.53 -3.15 -15.17
CA GLU A 29 -11.24 -3.45 -15.82
C GLU A 29 -10.36 -2.21 -16.15
N ASN A 30 -10.43 -1.13 -15.36
CA ASN A 30 -9.66 0.10 -15.61
C ASN A 30 -8.37 0.14 -14.78
N PHE A 31 -7.48 -0.83 -14.97
CA PHE A 31 -6.14 -0.79 -14.38
C PHE A 31 -5.05 -0.67 -15.44
N ASN A 32 -4.02 0.09 -15.11
CA ASN A 32 -2.85 0.29 -15.96
C ASN A 32 -1.92 -0.93 -15.82
N PRO A 33 -1.74 -1.78 -16.85
CA PRO A 33 -0.94 -3.01 -16.73
C PRO A 33 0.50 -2.75 -16.33
N GLN A 34 1.05 -1.58 -16.65
CA GLN A 34 2.40 -1.18 -16.27
C GLN A 34 2.55 -0.99 -14.75
N GLU A 35 1.48 -0.70 -14.03
CA GLU A 35 1.47 -0.55 -12.57
C GLU A 35 1.42 -1.89 -11.83
N LEU A 36 1.11 -2.99 -12.51
CA LEU A 36 1.12 -4.35 -11.96
C LEU A 36 2.54 -4.80 -11.66
N VAL A 37 3.08 -4.37 -10.53
CA VAL A 37 4.44 -4.70 -10.11
C VAL A 37 4.38 -5.47 -8.80
N CYS A 38 4.88 -6.70 -8.80
CA CYS A 38 4.90 -7.52 -7.59
C CYS A 38 5.78 -6.86 -6.51
N GLY A 39 5.58 -7.24 -5.25
CA GLY A 39 6.41 -6.78 -4.13
C GLY A 39 7.90 -7.16 -4.24
N GLY A 40 8.32 -7.97 -5.22
CA GLY A 40 9.74 -8.20 -5.52
C GLY A 40 10.34 -7.21 -6.52
N CYS A 41 9.51 -6.59 -7.36
CA CYS A 41 9.92 -5.68 -8.45
C CYS A 41 9.51 -4.23 -8.22
N SER A 42 8.60 -3.94 -7.29
CA SER A 42 8.26 -2.55 -6.98
C SER A 42 9.50 -1.87 -6.38
N ASP A 43 9.54 -0.53 -6.33
CA ASP A 43 10.67 0.24 -5.77
C ASP A 43 10.89 -0.02 -4.25
N VAL A 44 10.23 -1.05 -3.71
CA VAL A 44 10.63 -1.81 -2.52
C VAL A 44 11.96 -2.56 -2.65
N SER A 45 12.67 -2.45 -3.78
CA SER A 45 14.12 -2.66 -3.78
C SER A 45 14.86 -1.69 -2.83
N LYS A 46 14.24 -0.57 -2.42
CA LYS A 46 14.67 0.24 -1.26
C LYS A 46 14.15 -0.26 0.09
N ALA A 47 13.11 -1.09 0.12
CA ALA A 47 12.72 -1.83 1.31
C ALA A 47 13.78 -2.90 1.55
N LYS A 48 14.86 -2.50 2.22
CA LYS A 48 15.96 -3.39 2.56
C LYS A 48 15.37 -4.62 3.20
N MET A 49 15.66 -5.79 2.62
CA MET A 49 15.41 -7.07 3.26
C MET A 49 15.96 -6.97 4.68
N CYS A 50 15.11 -7.24 5.67
CA CYS A 50 15.54 -7.17 7.05
C CYS A 50 16.63 -8.22 7.24
N PRO A 51 17.85 -7.85 7.70
CA PRO A 51 18.92 -8.81 7.87
C PRO A 51 18.59 -9.88 8.93
N LYS A 52 17.62 -9.60 9.83
CA LYS A 52 17.18 -10.53 10.87
C LYS A 52 15.94 -11.33 10.49
N HIS A 53 15.01 -10.72 9.75
CA HIS A 53 13.67 -11.29 9.54
C HIS A 53 13.24 -11.35 8.07
N GLY A 54 14.18 -11.21 7.14
CA GLY A 54 13.92 -11.28 5.71
C GLY A 54 12.83 -10.30 5.29
N MET A 55 11.80 -10.83 4.65
CA MET A 55 10.59 -10.10 4.23
C MET A 55 9.35 -10.50 5.02
N ASP A 56 9.48 -11.37 6.02
CA ASP A 56 8.35 -12.02 6.71
C ASP A 56 7.47 -11.00 7.45
N PHE A 57 8.08 -9.92 7.92
CA PHE A 57 7.39 -8.82 8.63
C PHE A 57 7.48 -7.52 7.83
N LEU A 58 7.58 -7.59 6.51
CA LEU A 58 7.55 -6.40 5.67
C LEU A 58 6.17 -5.77 5.72
N GLU A 59 6.10 -4.56 6.27
CA GLU A 59 4.88 -3.76 6.31
C GLU A 59 4.89 -2.69 5.21
N TYR A 60 3.69 -2.34 4.75
CA TYR A 60 3.47 -1.27 3.80
C TYR A 60 2.63 -0.16 4.44
N LYS A 61 2.84 1.05 3.97
CA LYS A 61 1.96 2.19 4.25
C LYS A 61 0.73 2.10 3.36
N CYS A 62 -0.43 2.44 3.90
CA CYS A 62 -1.62 2.70 3.10
C CYS A 62 -1.34 3.79 2.05
N ARG A 63 -1.65 3.53 0.77
CA ARG A 63 -1.43 4.50 -0.31
C ARG A 63 -2.11 5.85 -0.02
N TYR A 64 -3.26 5.82 0.67
CA TYR A 64 -4.16 6.98 0.86
C TYR A 64 -4.08 7.66 2.24
N CYS A 65 -3.29 7.15 3.20
CA CYS A 65 -3.11 7.80 4.50
C CYS A 65 -1.81 7.38 5.21
N CYS A 66 -1.50 8.00 6.34
CA CYS A 66 -0.38 7.67 7.22
C CYS A 66 -0.77 6.57 8.22
N SER A 67 -1.19 5.41 7.71
CA SER A 67 -1.47 4.21 8.52
C SER A 67 -0.80 2.98 7.89
N VAL A 68 -0.55 1.95 8.70
CA VAL A 68 -0.08 0.65 8.19
C VAL A 68 -1.19 0.01 7.36
N ALA A 69 -0.83 -0.56 6.22
CA ALA A 69 -1.75 -1.28 5.37
C ALA A 69 -2.02 -2.68 5.90
N VAL A 70 -3.25 -3.13 5.70
CA VAL A 70 -3.72 -4.49 6.07
C VAL A 70 -4.31 -5.22 4.87
N PHE A 71 -4.68 -4.50 3.82
CA PHE A 71 -5.16 -5.04 2.56
C PHE A 71 -4.22 -4.69 1.41
N PHE A 72 -4.13 -5.60 0.44
CA PHE A 72 -3.50 -5.37 -0.85
C PHE A 72 -4.48 -5.79 -1.93
N CYS A 73 -4.89 -4.84 -2.75
CA CYS A 73 -5.95 -5.03 -3.73
C CYS A 73 -5.47 -4.59 -5.12
N PHE A 74 -6.12 -5.14 -6.15
CA PHE A 74 -5.92 -4.76 -7.55
C PHE A 74 -4.48 -5.00 -8.05
N GLY A 75 -3.73 -5.87 -7.36
CA GLY A 75 -2.32 -6.13 -7.62
C GLY A 75 -1.37 -4.95 -7.43
N THR A 76 -1.83 -3.78 -6.98
CA THR A 76 -0.99 -2.57 -7.01
C THR A 76 -1.05 -1.71 -5.77
N THR A 77 -2.11 -1.86 -4.96
CA THR A 77 -2.48 -0.81 -4.02
C THR A 77 -2.69 -1.36 -2.62
N HIS A 78 -1.93 -0.80 -1.67
CA HIS A 78 -2.05 -1.12 -0.26
C HIS A 78 -3.05 -0.19 0.45
N PHE A 79 -3.95 -0.76 1.26
CA PHE A 79 -4.96 -0.03 2.03
C PHE A 79 -4.91 -0.39 3.51
N CYS A 80 -5.12 0.59 4.40
CA CYS A 80 -5.57 0.32 5.75
C CYS A 80 -7.07 -0.02 5.74
N ASP A 81 -7.58 -0.60 6.82
CA ASP A 81 -8.97 -1.05 6.95
C ASP A 81 -9.99 0.05 6.61
N THR A 82 -9.86 1.21 7.23
CA THR A 82 -10.79 2.34 7.04
C THR A 82 -10.72 2.96 5.64
N CYS A 83 -9.57 2.91 4.97
CA CYS A 83 -9.45 3.36 3.58
C CYS A 83 -9.94 2.29 2.60
N HIS A 84 -9.79 1.02 2.94
CA HIS A 84 -10.32 -0.08 2.16
C HIS A 84 -11.85 -0.01 2.12
N ASP A 85 -12.54 0.31 3.21
CA ASP A 85 -14.01 0.49 3.19
C ASP A 85 -14.52 1.61 2.27
N ASP A 86 -13.66 2.56 1.88
CA ASP A 86 -13.98 3.72 1.05
C ASP A 86 -13.14 3.71 -0.26
N PHE A 87 -12.66 2.53 -0.67
CA PHE A 87 -11.70 2.41 -1.76
C PHE A 87 -12.22 3.01 -3.06
N GLN A 88 -13.50 2.79 -3.40
CA GLN A 88 -14.11 3.30 -4.64
C GLN A 88 -14.01 4.82 -4.75
N ARG A 89 -14.20 5.56 -3.65
CA ARG A 89 -14.07 7.01 -3.66
C ARG A 89 -12.61 7.41 -3.73
N LEU A 90 -11.76 6.77 -2.92
CA LEU A 90 -10.35 7.14 -2.77
C LEU A 90 -9.53 6.90 -4.04
N THR A 91 -9.75 5.81 -4.75
CA THR A 91 -9.06 5.50 -6.02
C THR A 91 -9.41 6.49 -7.13
N ASN A 92 -10.61 7.08 -7.07
CA ASN A 92 -11.10 8.09 -8.02
C ASN A 92 -10.67 9.53 -7.67
N LEU A 93 -10.07 9.77 -6.50
CA LEU A 93 -9.57 11.10 -6.15
C LEU A 93 -8.29 11.43 -6.95
N PRO A 94 -8.22 12.58 -7.64
CA PRO A 94 -6.98 13.04 -8.23
C PRO A 94 -5.88 13.16 -7.17
N LYS A 95 -4.66 12.73 -7.48
CA LYS A 95 -3.52 12.77 -6.53
C LYS A 95 -3.32 14.14 -5.88
N GLY A 96 -3.50 15.22 -6.64
CA GLY A 96 -3.38 16.60 -6.12
C GLY A 96 -4.44 17.02 -5.09
N LYS A 97 -5.52 16.23 -4.91
CA LYS A 97 -6.57 16.45 -3.91
C LYS A 97 -6.39 15.57 -2.65
N LEU A 98 -5.39 14.70 -2.63
CA LEU A 98 -5.10 13.89 -1.44
C LEU A 98 -4.45 14.74 -0.34
N PRO A 99 -4.72 14.47 0.94
CA PRO A 99 -4.12 15.19 2.05
C PRO A 99 -2.60 14.99 2.07
N ARG A 100 -1.89 16.00 2.58
CA ARG A 100 -0.44 15.89 2.82
C ARG A 100 -0.20 15.25 4.18
N CYS A 101 0.98 14.69 4.37
CA CYS A 101 1.39 14.22 5.68
C CYS A 101 1.32 15.39 6.69
N PRO A 102 0.68 15.21 7.87
CA PRO A 102 0.06 13.98 8.37
C PRO A 102 -1.35 13.72 7.78
N ALA A 103 -1.51 12.57 7.11
CA ALA A 103 -2.74 12.19 6.42
C ALA A 103 -3.52 11.12 7.22
N GLY A 104 -4.79 11.38 7.48
CA GLY A 104 -5.72 10.44 8.12
C GLY A 104 -6.48 9.62 7.08
N PRO A 105 -7.18 8.54 7.51
CA PRO A 105 -7.99 7.73 6.62
C PRO A 105 -9.08 8.53 5.90
N LYS A 106 -9.61 7.98 4.80
CA LYS A 106 -10.69 8.59 4.00
C LYS A 106 -10.36 10.00 3.48
N ALA A 107 -9.10 10.23 3.09
CA ALA A 107 -8.60 11.51 2.58
C ALA A 107 -8.79 12.68 3.58
N THR A 108 -8.57 12.41 4.87
CA THR A 108 -8.68 13.41 5.94
C THR A 108 -7.34 14.08 6.20
N GLN A 109 -7.28 15.40 6.27
CA GLN A 109 -6.08 16.12 6.72
C GLN A 109 -6.02 16.11 8.25
N LEU A 110 -4.95 15.56 8.83
CA LEU A 110 -4.74 15.63 10.28
C LEU A 110 -4.09 16.97 10.66
N THR A 111 -4.22 17.33 11.93
CA THR A 111 -3.54 18.47 12.53
C THR A 111 -2.12 18.11 12.97
N GLY A 112 -1.25 19.12 13.03
CA GLY A 112 0.16 18.94 13.40
C GLY A 112 1.09 18.69 12.21
N GLU A 113 2.37 18.49 12.50
CA GLU A 113 3.43 18.31 11.50
C GLU A 113 4.05 16.91 11.54
N GLU A 114 3.81 16.15 12.62
CA GLU A 114 4.42 14.84 12.83
C GLU A 114 3.60 13.73 12.14
N CYS A 115 4.29 12.88 11.37
CA CYS A 115 3.67 11.72 10.74
C CYS A 115 3.27 10.68 11.81
N PRO A 116 2.03 10.16 11.82
CA PRO A 116 1.61 9.07 12.72
C PRO A 116 2.44 7.77 12.60
N LEU A 117 3.16 7.59 11.50
CA LEU A 117 4.05 6.44 11.29
C LEU A 117 5.50 6.72 11.70
N HIS A 118 5.81 7.96 12.13
CA HIS A 118 7.12 8.45 12.53
C HIS A 118 8.24 8.12 11.51
N VAL A 119 7.91 8.20 10.22
CA VAL A 119 8.85 7.96 9.11
C VAL A 119 8.71 9.04 8.05
N VAL A 120 9.80 9.32 7.34
CA VAL A 120 9.77 10.10 6.10
C VAL A 120 9.30 9.19 4.98
N HIS A 121 8.26 9.60 4.26
CA HIS A 121 7.67 8.82 3.18
C HIS A 121 7.28 9.71 1.99
N PRO A 122 7.10 9.13 0.78
CA PRO A 122 6.61 9.86 -0.39
C PRO A 122 5.22 10.48 -0.17
N PRO A 123 4.78 11.42 -1.03
CA PRO A 123 3.44 12.00 -0.97
C PRO A 123 2.31 10.95 -0.92
N THR A 124 1.18 11.32 -0.31
CA THR A 124 -0.03 10.49 -0.32
C THR A 124 -0.48 10.22 -1.76
N GLY A 125 -0.86 8.98 -2.06
CA GLY A 125 -1.14 8.52 -3.42
C GLY A 125 -0.01 7.69 -4.05
N GLU A 126 1.08 7.45 -3.32
CA GLU A 126 2.20 6.62 -3.74
C GLU A 126 2.41 5.44 -2.76
N GLU A 127 2.84 4.30 -3.31
CA GLU A 127 3.18 3.11 -2.54
C GLU A 127 4.47 3.32 -1.75
N PHE A 128 4.50 2.81 -0.52
CA PHE A 128 5.69 2.90 0.32
C PHE A 128 5.80 1.72 1.27
N ALA A 129 6.92 1.00 1.18
CA ALA A 129 7.27 0.00 2.17
C ALA A 129 7.86 0.65 3.41
N LEU A 130 7.31 0.30 4.57
CA LEU A 130 7.77 0.77 5.87
C LEU A 130 9.00 -0.02 6.33
N GLY A 131 9.16 -1.25 5.84
CA GLY A 131 10.21 -2.17 6.27
C GLY A 131 9.70 -3.15 7.33
N CYS A 132 10.62 -3.72 8.11
CA CYS A 132 10.28 -4.75 9.10
C CYS A 132 9.49 -4.17 10.29
N GLY A 133 8.24 -4.56 10.45
CA GLY A 133 7.35 -4.13 11.53
C GLY A 133 7.92 -4.42 12.93
N ILE A 134 8.53 -5.59 13.12
CA ILE A 134 9.19 -5.94 14.40
C ILE A 134 10.30 -4.93 14.72
N CYS A 135 11.20 -4.66 13.77
CA CYS A 135 12.32 -3.76 14.01
C CYS A 135 11.87 -2.32 14.23
N ARG A 136 10.80 -1.88 13.55
CA ARG A 136 10.22 -0.55 13.74
C ARG A 136 9.62 -0.39 15.13
N ASN A 137 8.83 -1.36 15.56
CA ASN A 137 8.19 -1.33 16.88
C ASN A 137 9.18 -1.55 18.03
N ALA A 138 10.30 -2.23 17.78
CA ALA A 138 11.37 -2.38 18.77
C ALA A 138 12.19 -1.10 19.01
N GLN A 139 12.18 -0.14 18.07
CA GLN A 139 12.86 1.16 18.24
C GLN A 139 12.01 2.17 19.03
N THR A 140 10.76 1.85 19.35
CA THR A 140 9.84 2.70 20.12
C THR A 140 9.71 2.30 21.60
N PHE A 141 10.52 1.34 22.08
CA PHE A 141 10.60 0.94 23.50
C PHE A 141 11.94 1.34 24.13
#